data_AF-A0A661EPC9-F1
#
_entry.id   AF-A0A661EPC9-F1
#
_cell.length_a   1.000
_cell.length_b   1.000
_cell.length_c   1.000
_cell.angle_alpha   90.00
_cell.angle_beta   90.00
_cell.angle_gamma   90.00
#
_symmetry.space_group_name_H-M   'P 1'
#
loop_
_entity.id
_entity.type
_entity.pdbx_description
1 polymer ?
#
loop_
_entity_poly.entity_id
_entity_poly.type
_entity_poly.pdbx_seq_one_letter_code
_entity_poly.pdbx_strand_id
1 'polypeptide(L)' 'MKKYQIAAIVIGIILSIVSFLPVFVTMNQGYDLANPNVVKIFLYPTIGVSVAAVIVFISFLKDKDE' A
#
# COMPACT_ATOMS: atom_id res chain seq x y z
N MET A 1 23.50 0.60 1.38
CA MET A 1 22.30 0.18 0.63
C MET A 1 22.38 0.76 -0.77
N LYS A 2 22.04 -0.01 -1.81
CA LYS A 2 22.01 0.52 -3.18
C LYS A 2 20.89 1.57 -3.27
N LYS A 3 21.07 2.64 -4.07
CA LYS A 3 20.10 3.75 -4.21
C LYS A 3 18.67 3.25 -4.49
N TYR A 4 18.54 2.17 -5.26
CA TYR A 4 17.28 1.51 -5.59
C TYR A 4 16.57 0.86 -4.38
N GLN A 5 17.31 0.30 -3.43
CA GLN A 5 16.71 -0.24 -2.20
C GLN A 5 16.13 0.89 -1.33
N ILE A 6 16.81 2.03 -1.27
CA ILE A 6 16.33 3.20 -0.54
C ILE A 6 15.05 3.73 -1.20
N ALA A 7 15.02 3.82 -2.53
CA ALA A 7 13.83 4.23 -3.27
C ALA A 7 12.65 3.26 -3.03
N ALA A 8 12.88 1.95 -3.08
CA ALA A 8 11.85 0.95 -2.80
C ALA A 8 11.29 1.06 -1.37
N ILE A 9 12.15 1.28 -0.37
CA ILE A 9 11.75 1.48 1.02
C ILE A 9 10.89 2.75 1.15
N VAL A 10 11.33 3.86 0.55
CA VAL A 10 10.59 5.13 0.59
C VAL A 10 9.22 5.00 -0.08
N ILE A 11 9.16 4.38 -1.28
CA ILE A 11 7.89 4.14 -1.99
C ILE A 11 6.97 3.23 -1.16
N GLY A 12 7.51 2.17 -0.56
CA GLY A 12 6.73 1.27 0.30
C GLY A 12 6.15 1.97 1.54
N ILE A 13 6.93 2.84 2.19
CA ILE A 13 6.45 3.64 3.33
C ILE A 13 5.36 4.60 2.90
N ILE A 14 5.53 5.33 1.79
CA ILE A 14 4.54 6.28 1.28
C ILE A 14 3.24 5.55 0.92
N LEU A 15 3.32 4.44 0.19
CA LEU A 15 2.16 3.63 -0.18
C LEU A 15 1.42 3.09 1.05
N SER A 16 2.16 2.67 2.07
CA SER A 16 1.58 2.22 3.34
C SER A 16 0.78 3.35 4.00
N ILE A 17 1.35 4.55 4.12
CA ILE A 17 0.66 5.71 4.71
C ILE A 17 -0.61 6.06 3.92
N VAL A 18 -0.53 6.12 2.59
CA VAL A 18 -1.68 6.42 1.72
C VAL A 18 -2.78 5.36 1.85
N SER A 19 -2.42 4.09 2.08
CA SER A 19 -3.41 3.02 2.28
C SER A 19 -4.24 3.15 3.56
N PHE A 20 -3.71 3.81 4.59
CA PHE A 20 -4.43 4.07 5.86
C PHE A 20 -5.30 5.33 5.82
N LEU A 21 -5.12 6.20 4.84
CA LEU A 21 -5.84 7.47 4.71
C LEU A 21 -7.37 7.27 4.59
N PRO A 22 -7.88 6.32 3.77
CA PRO A 22 -9.30 5.99 3.74
C PRO A 22 -9.81 5.52 5.10
N VAL A 23 -9.04 4.69 5.83
CA VAL A 23 -9.41 4.20 7.17
C VAL A 23 -9.64 5.36 8.13
N PHE A 24 -8.71 6.32 8.15
CA PHE A 24 -8.83 7.52 8.98
C PHE A 24 -10.04 8.37 8.61
N VAL A 25 -10.26 8.62 7.31
CA VAL A 25 -11.41 9.42 6.83
C VAL A 25 -12.73 8.76 7.24
N THR A 26 -12.83 7.45 7.06
CA THR A 26 -14.05 6.69 7.34
C THR A 26 -14.33 6.59 8.84
N MET A 27 -13.31 6.41 9.69
CA MET A 27 -13.47 6.53 11.15
C MET A 27 -13.95 7.92 11.56
N ASN A 28 -13.37 8.97 10.99
CA ASN A 28 -13.69 10.35 11.37
C ASN A 28 -15.10 10.78 10.94
N GLN A 29 -15.65 10.11 9.92
CA GLN A 29 -17.03 10.26 9.48
C GLN A 29 -18.04 9.48 10.34
N GLY A 30 -17.58 8.74 11.36
CA GLY A 30 -18.45 7.99 12.28
C GLY A 30 -18.96 6.67 11.71
N TYR A 31 -18.39 6.18 10.60
CA TYR A 31 -18.73 4.87 10.07
C TYR A 31 -18.12 3.77 10.93
N ASP A 32 -18.93 2.76 11.24
CA ASP A 32 -18.47 1.57 11.94
C ASP A 32 -17.56 0.74 11.02
N LEU A 33 -16.29 0.63 11.39
CA LEU A 33 -15.31 -0.19 10.68
C LEU A 33 -15.61 -1.70 10.76
N ALA A 34 -16.48 -2.13 11.67
CA ALA A 34 -16.96 -3.52 11.72
C ALA A 34 -18.07 -3.79 10.68
N ASN A 35 -18.61 -2.75 10.04
CA ASN A 35 -19.63 -2.93 9.01
C ASN A 35 -19.00 -3.51 7.73
N PRO A 36 -19.46 -4.67 7.23
CA PRO A 36 -18.86 -5.35 6.09
C PRO A 36 -18.87 -4.51 4.79
N ASN A 37 -19.78 -3.55 4.64
CA ASN A 37 -19.77 -2.64 3.50
C ASN A 37 -18.66 -1.59 3.58
N VAL A 38 -18.26 -1.23 4.80
CA VAL A 38 -17.18 -0.28 5.09
C VAL A 38 -15.83 -0.99 4.96
N VAL A 39 -15.72 -2.23 5.46
CA VAL A 39 -14.52 -3.08 5.32
C VAL A 39 -14.13 -3.29 3.86
N LYS A 40 -15.11 -3.49 2.97
CA LYS A 40 -14.86 -3.66 1.53
C LYS A 40 -14.19 -2.43 0.89
N ILE A 41 -14.47 -1.23 1.39
CA ILE A 41 -13.87 0.02 0.90
C ILE A 41 -12.37 0.05 1.23
N PHE A 42 -11.92 -0.60 2.31
CA PHE A 42 -10.51 -0.68 2.68
C PHE A 42 -9.76 -1.81 1.98
N LEU A 43 -10.44 -2.90 1.62
CA LEU A 43 -9.82 -4.03 0.91
C LEU A 43 -9.26 -3.60 -0.45
N TYR A 44 -9.96 -2.73 -1.19
CA TYR A 44 -9.52 -2.30 -2.52
C TYR A 44 -8.20 -1.51 -2.52
N PRO A 45 -8.05 -0.45 -1.70
CA PRO A 45 -6.77 0.27 -1.56
C PRO A 45 -5.64 -0.63 -1.07
N THR A 46 -5.92 -1.53 -0.12
CA THR A 46 -4.91 -2.44 0.46
C THR A 46 -4.39 -3.45 -0.56
N ILE A 47 -5.29 -4.03 -1.36
CA ILE A 47 -4.93 -4.94 -2.45
C ILE A 47 -4.14 -4.19 -3.54
N GLY A 48 -4.61 -3.01 -3.95
CA GLY A 48 -3.91 -2.20 -4.95
C GLY A 48 -2.47 -1.83 -4.54
N VAL A 49 -2.28 -1.43 -3.29
CA VAL A 49 -0.95 -1.13 -2.73
C VAL A 49 -0.07 -2.38 -2.64
N SER A 50 -0.64 -3.52 -2.26
CA SER A 50 0.10 -4.78 -2.19
C SER A 50 0.56 -5.25 -3.57
N VAL A 51 -0.29 -5.15 -4.59
CA VAL A 51 0.06 -5.47 -5.99
C VAL A 51 1.14 -4.52 -6.50
N ALA A 52 1.03 -3.22 -6.24
CA ALA A 52 2.05 -2.24 -6.62
C ALA A 52 3.41 -2.54 -5.96
N ALA A 53 3.42 -2.87 -4.66
CA ALA A 53 4.64 -3.24 -3.94
C ALA A 53 5.30 -4.49 -4.53
N VAL A 54 4.51 -5.52 -4.88
CA VAL A 54 5.01 -6.74 -5.53
C VAL A 54 5.60 -6.46 -6.90
N ILE A 55 4.93 -5.66 -7.74
CA ILE A 55 5.45 -5.27 -9.07
C ILE A 55 6.78 -4.53 -8.95
N VAL A 56 6.88 -3.57 -8.02
CA VAL A 56 8.12 -2.83 -7.77
C VAL A 56 9.22 -3.77 -7.30
N PHE A 57 8.92 -4.70 -6.39
CA PHE A 57 9.89 -5.65 -5.87
C PHE A 57 10.40 -6.62 -6.96
N ILE A 58 9.52 -7.17 -7.78
CA ILE A 58 9.88 -8.06 -8.91
C ILE A 58 10.70 -7.30 -9.95
N SER A 59 10.33 -6.06 -10.26
CA SER A 59 11.07 -5.23 -11.23
C SER A 59 12.52 -5.01 -10.79
N PHE A 60 12.75 -4.77 -9.49
CA PHE A 60 14.10 -4.62 -8.94
C PHE A 60 14.90 -5.92 -8.84
N LEU A 61 14.24 -7.08 -8.72
CA LEU A 61 14.92 -8.37 -8.75
C LEU A 61 15.35 -8.72 -10.17
N LYS A 62 14.48 -8.49 -11.16
CA LYS A 62 14.77 -8.76 -12.57
C LYS A 62 15.97 -7.95 -13.09
N ASP A 63 16.08 -6.67 -12.70
CA ASP A 63 17.21 -5.79 -13.05
C ASP A 63 18.55 -6.19 -12.40
N LYS A 64 18.55 -7.17 -11.49
CA LYS A 64 19.73 -7.61 -10.74
C LYS A 64 20.31 -8.93 -11.25
N ASP A 65 19.53 -9.66 -12.05
CA ASP A 65 19.89 -10.97 -12.64
C ASP A 65 20.32 -10.85 -14.13
N GLU A 66 20.20 -9.66 -14.74
CA GLU A 66 20.85 -9.26 -16.02
C GLU A 66 22.16 -8.50 -15.75
#